data_AF-A0A954NQE2-F1
#
_entry.id   AF-A0A954NQE2-F1
#
_cell.length_a   1.000
_cell.length_b   1.000
_cell.length_c   1.000
_cell.angle_alpha   90.00
_cell.angle_beta   90.00
_cell.angle_gamma   90.00
#
_symmetry.space_group_name_H-M   'P 1'
#
loop_
_entity.id
_entity.type
_entity.pdbx_description
1 polymer ?
#
loop_
_entity_poly.entity_id
_entity_poly.type
_entity_poly.pdbx_seq_one_letter_code
_entity_poly.pdbx_strand_id
1 'polypeptide(L)'
;TLPNTTAYVIQHRDGFRTTMFLTGISDFNYAGLRSDTNEIVSCQMYLPMPGTSATTADFFNPLARHIETLVLEDRAPYPVERTLLTSGMVIGGVESLHAGEVEFATPEMAVEYQGPRESNFRGADA
;
A
#
# COMPACT_ATOMS: atom_id res chain seq x y z
N THR A 1 -5.14 -17.87 -21.56
CA THR A 1 -5.57 -18.30 -20.21
C THR A 1 -5.15 -17.24 -19.22
N LEU A 2 -5.94 -16.98 -18.18
CA LEU A 2 -5.53 -16.06 -17.12
C LEU A 2 -4.25 -16.63 -16.47
N PRO A 3 -3.20 -15.83 -16.24
CA PRO A 3 -2.05 -16.28 -15.46
C PRO A 3 -2.50 -16.76 -14.07
N ASN A 4 -1.76 -17.70 -13.49
CA ASN A 4 -1.98 -18.10 -12.11
C ASN A 4 -1.93 -16.85 -11.22
N THR A 5 -3.01 -16.61 -10.49
CA THR A 5 -3.24 -15.35 -9.77
C THR A 5 -3.71 -15.66 -8.37
N THR A 6 -3.04 -15.08 -7.38
CA THR A 6 -3.46 -15.12 -5.98
C THR A 6 -4.13 -13.79 -5.66
N ALA A 7 -5.32 -13.84 -5.05
CA ALA A 7 -6.05 -12.65 -4.66
C ALA A 7 -6.23 -12.62 -3.14
N TYR A 8 -5.92 -11.49 -2.53
CA TYR A 8 -6.30 -11.20 -1.14
C TYR A 8 -7.51 -10.28 -1.15
N VAL A 9 -8.63 -10.75 -0.62
CA VAL A 9 -9.88 -10.00 -0.53
C VAL A 9 -10.05 -9.51 0.90
N ILE A 10 -10.12 -8.20 1.08
CA ILE A 10 -10.07 -7.55 2.38
C ILE A 10 -11.35 -6.74 2.59
N GLN A 11 -12.03 -7.02 3.69
CA GLN A 11 -13.19 -6.26 4.15
C GLN A 11 -12.75 -5.38 5.32
N HIS A 12 -12.96 -4.08 5.20
CA HIS A 12 -12.65 -3.13 6.26
C HIS A 12 -13.89 -2.87 7.11
N ARG A 13 -13.67 -2.50 8.38
CA ARG A 13 -14.74 -2.29 9.37
C ARG A 13 -15.68 -1.13 9.02
N ASP A 14 -15.18 -0.17 8.25
CA ASP A 14 -15.91 1.00 7.75
C ASP A 14 -16.69 0.71 6.45
N GLY A 15 -16.67 -0.53 5.98
CA GLY A 15 -17.32 -0.94 4.73
C GLY A 15 -16.48 -0.72 3.48
N PHE A 16 -15.27 -0.14 3.59
CA PHE A 16 -14.32 -0.11 2.48
C PHE A 16 -13.91 -1.54 2.10
N ARG A 17 -13.65 -1.76 0.81
CA ARG A 17 -13.29 -3.08 0.27
C ARG A 17 -12.05 -2.94 -0.57
N THR A 18 -11.10 -3.84 -0.36
CA THR A 18 -9.85 -3.85 -1.12
C THR A 18 -9.59 -5.26 -1.63
N THR A 19 -9.09 -5.35 -2.85
CA THR A 19 -8.57 -6.61 -3.39
C THR A 19 -7.18 -6.37 -3.94
N MET A 20 -6.21 -7.18 -3.52
CA MET A 20 -4.87 -7.20 -4.10
C MET A 20 -4.70 -8.44 -4.95
N PHE A 21 -4.29 -8.26 -6.20
CA PHE A 21 -3.98 -9.36 -7.11
C PHE A 21 -2.46 -9.51 -7.26
N LEU A 22 -1.93 -10.68 -6.94
CA LEU A 22 -0.59 -11.12 -7.30
C LEU A 22 -0.69 -11.97 -8.55
N THR A 23 -0.30 -11.41 -9.67
CA THR A 23 -0.48 -12.00 -10.99
C THR A 23 0.77 -11.80 -11.84
N GLY A 24 0.91 -12.58 -12.91
CA GLY A 24 2.10 -12.59 -13.77
C GLY A 24 2.19 -11.37 -14.71
N ILE A 25 2.17 -10.16 -14.16
CA ILE A 25 2.37 -8.89 -14.90
C ILE A 25 3.66 -8.21 -14.44
N SER A 26 4.23 -7.36 -15.30
CA SER A 26 5.49 -6.64 -15.02
C SER A 26 5.28 -5.20 -14.53
N ASP A 27 4.03 -4.81 -14.28
CA ASP A 27 3.62 -3.43 -13.99
C ASP A 27 2.88 -3.35 -12.66
N PHE A 28 2.88 -2.18 -12.03
CA PHE A 28 2.10 -1.90 -10.81
C PHE A 28 0.87 -1.09 -11.18
N ASN A 29 -0.32 -1.63 -10.90
CA ASN A 29 -1.58 -1.03 -11.27
C ASN A 29 -2.47 -0.84 -10.06
N TYR A 30 -3.17 0.29 -10.03
CA TYR A 30 -4.20 0.62 -9.06
C TYR A 30 -5.49 0.99 -9.80
N ALA A 31 -6.62 0.56 -9.26
CA ALA A 31 -7.93 1.09 -9.60
C ALA A 31 -8.79 1.10 -8.34
N GLY A 32 -9.52 2.19 -8.12
CA GLY A 32 -10.42 2.33 -6.97
C GLY A 32 -11.64 3.18 -7.32
N LEU A 33 -12.80 2.76 -6.81
CA LEU A 33 -14.03 3.53 -6.89
C LEU A 33 -14.06 4.53 -5.73
N ARG A 34 -14.20 5.82 -6.07
CA ARG A 34 -14.39 6.88 -5.09
C ARG A 34 -15.85 6.93 -4.65
N SER A 35 -16.10 6.79 -3.36
CA SER A 35 -17.46 6.83 -2.81
C SER A 35 -18.10 8.22 -2.86
N ASP A 36 -17.29 9.29 -2.86
CA ASP A 36 -17.75 10.67 -2.86
C ASP A 36 -18.15 11.18 -4.25
N THR A 37 -17.50 10.69 -5.31
CA THR A 37 -17.79 11.09 -6.71
C THR A 37 -18.42 9.99 -7.56
N ASN A 38 -18.39 8.74 -7.09
CA ASN A 38 -18.76 7.54 -7.86
C ASN A 38 -17.93 7.35 -9.14
N GLU A 39 -16.71 7.90 -9.17
CA GLU A 39 -15.77 7.76 -10.28
C GLU A 39 -14.70 6.72 -10.00
N ILE A 40 -14.25 6.04 -11.04
CA ILE A 40 -13.09 5.15 -10.96
C ILE A 40 -11.83 5.98 -11.18
N VAL A 41 -10.92 5.94 -10.22
CA VAL A 41 -9.55 6.44 -10.38
C VAL A 41 -8.64 5.25 -10.62
N SER A 42 -7.85 5.30 -11.69
CA SER A 42 -6.85 4.28 -11.99
C SER A 42 -5.48 4.90 -12.28
N CYS A 43 -4.43 4.14 -12.00
CA CYS A 43 -3.05 4.54 -12.22
C CYS A 43 -2.19 3.31 -12.52
N GLN A 44 -1.44 3.37 -13.61
CA GLN A 44 -0.29 2.50 -13.84
C GLN A 44 0.96 3.23 -13.35
N MET A 45 1.70 2.64 -12.43
CA MET A 45 2.92 3.22 -11.88
C MET A 45 4.11 2.74 -12.71
N TYR A 46 4.83 3.68 -13.31
CA TYR A 46 6.07 3.42 -14.03
C TYR A 46 7.25 3.60 -13.09
N LEU A 47 7.91 2.49 -12.74
CA LEU A 47 9.15 2.54 -11.98
C LEU A 47 10.35 2.65 -12.94
N PRO A 48 11.38 3.44 -12.58
CA PRO A 48 12.65 3.45 -13.31
C PRO A 48 13.39 2.11 -13.12
N MET A 49 13.04 1.13 -13.94
CA MET A 49 13.66 -0.20 -13.94
C MET A 49 14.92 -0.21 -14.81
N PRO A 50 16.02 -0.88 -14.39
CA PRO A 50 17.21 -1.02 -15.21
C PRO A 50 16.87 -1.62 -16.60
N GLY A 51 17.31 -0.97 -17.68
CA GLY A 51 17.12 -1.44 -19.06
C GLY A 51 16.10 -0.67 -19.91
N THR A 52 15.30 0.23 -19.33
CA THR A 52 14.37 1.10 -20.06
C THR A 52 14.43 2.51 -19.50
N SER A 53 15.02 3.48 -20.23
CA SER A 53 15.03 4.92 -19.94
C SER A 53 14.99 5.30 -18.45
N ALA A 54 15.81 4.66 -17.61
CA ALA A 54 15.73 4.83 -16.17
C ALA A 54 16.60 6.01 -15.73
N THR A 55 15.97 7.04 -15.17
CA THR A 55 16.66 7.91 -14.21
C THR A 55 17.02 7.07 -12.98
N THR A 56 18.08 7.42 -12.26
CA THR A 56 18.43 6.71 -11.01
C THR A 56 17.27 6.87 -10.04
N ALA A 57 16.68 5.75 -9.61
CA ALA A 57 15.60 5.78 -8.64
C ALA A 57 16.13 6.26 -7.28
N ASP A 58 15.58 7.34 -6.74
CA ASP A 58 15.94 7.82 -5.40
C ASP A 58 14.93 7.35 -4.36
N PHE A 59 15.02 6.08 -3.99
CA PHE A 59 14.15 5.49 -2.97
C PHE A 59 14.64 5.77 -1.55
N PHE A 60 15.95 5.97 -1.36
CA PHE A 60 16.56 5.96 -0.03
C PHE A 60 16.77 7.35 0.56
N ASN A 61 16.95 8.42 -0.23
CA ASN A 61 17.08 9.75 0.36
C ASN A 61 15.79 10.20 1.08
N PRO A 62 14.57 10.02 0.50
CA PRO A 62 13.34 10.33 1.23
C PRO A 62 13.20 9.51 2.51
N LEU A 63 13.53 8.22 2.47
CA LEU A 63 13.50 7.34 3.64
C LEU A 63 14.45 7.83 4.74
N ALA A 64 15.71 8.10 4.40
CA ALA A 64 16.72 8.59 5.34
C ALA A 64 16.30 9.92 5.96
N ARG A 65 15.74 10.84 5.17
CA ARG A 65 15.21 12.12 5.66
C ARG A 65 14.06 11.93 6.64
N HIS A 66 13.12 11.01 6.37
CA HIS A 66 12.02 10.74 7.31
C HIS A 66 12.51 10.10 8.61
N ILE A 67 13.57 9.28 8.56
CA ILE A 67 14.22 8.74 9.77
C ILE A 67 14.89 9.87 10.56
N GLU A 68 15.59 10.78 9.90
CA GLU A 68 16.19 11.95 10.54
C GLU A 68 15.12 12.83 11.22
N THR A 69 14.04 13.15 10.51
CA THR A 69 12.90 13.91 11.07
C THR A 69 12.31 13.23 12.30
N LEU A 70 12.12 11.91 12.27
CA LEU A 70 11.65 11.14 13.43
C LEU A 70 12.58 11.35 14.63
N VAL A 71 13.89 11.22 14.45
CA VAL A 71 14.89 11.33 15.53
C VAL A 71 14.98 12.76 16.08
N LEU A 72 14.94 13.77 15.20
CA LEU A 72 15.06 15.18 15.60
C LEU A 72 13.79 15.72 16.27
N GLU A 73 12.62 15.31 15.79
CA GLU A 73 11.32 15.80 16.28
C GLU A 73 10.69 14.90 17.34
N ASP A 74 11.25 13.72 17.58
CA ASP A 74 10.69 12.66 18.44
C ASP A 74 9.23 12.34 18.09
N ARG A 75 8.91 12.36 16.79
CA ARG A 75 7.55 12.25 16.28
C ARG A 75 7.51 11.55 14.94
N ALA A 76 6.63 10.55 14.81
CA ALA A 76 6.48 9.82 13.56
C ALA A 76 6.02 10.74 12.41
N PRO A 77 6.66 10.70 11.23
CA PRO A 77 6.27 11.53 10.08
C PRO A 77 5.04 10.98 9.34
N TYR A 78 4.41 9.92 9.85
CA TYR A 78 3.21 9.30 9.32
C TYR A 78 2.34 8.74 10.48
N PRO A 79 1.03 8.54 10.27
CA PRO A 79 0.17 7.86 11.24
C PRO A 79 0.61 6.41 11.43
N VAL A 80 1.05 6.04 12.63
CA VAL A 80 1.67 4.73 12.92
C VAL A 80 0.71 3.55 12.71
N GLU A 81 -0.59 3.81 12.76
CA GLU A 81 -1.68 2.88 12.44
C GLU A 81 -1.53 2.31 11.03
N ARG A 82 -0.95 3.08 10.09
CA ARG A 82 -0.65 2.60 8.73
C ARG A 82 0.23 1.35 8.76
N THR A 83 1.23 1.30 9.64
CA THR A 83 2.12 0.15 9.75
C THR A 83 1.35 -1.06 10.27
N LEU A 84 0.54 -0.89 11.32
CA LEU A 84 -0.30 -1.96 11.85
C LEU A 84 -1.24 -2.51 10.76
N LEU A 85 -1.96 -1.64 10.06
CA LEU A 85 -2.90 -2.04 9.02
C LEU A 85 -2.20 -2.74 7.84
N THR A 86 -1.13 -2.15 7.29
CA THR A 86 -0.47 -2.72 6.11
C THR A 86 0.22 -4.04 6.42
N SER A 87 0.95 -4.14 7.53
CA SER A 87 1.59 -5.40 7.93
C SER A 87 0.56 -6.44 8.38
N GLY A 88 -0.42 -6.06 9.19
CA GLY A 88 -1.42 -6.99 9.70
C GLY A 88 -2.34 -7.53 8.61
N MET A 89 -2.70 -6.73 7.58
CA MET A 89 -3.44 -7.23 6.42
C MET A 89 -2.64 -8.29 5.63
N VAL A 90 -1.32 -8.09 5.46
CA VAL A 90 -0.46 -9.09 4.81
C VAL A 90 -0.36 -10.36 5.65
N ILE A 91 -0.15 -10.23 6.96
CA ILE A 91 -0.08 -11.36 7.89
C ILE A 91 -1.40 -12.14 7.88
N GLY A 92 -2.54 -11.47 8.06
CA GLY A 92 -3.85 -12.11 8.03
C GLY A 92 -4.17 -12.79 6.69
N GLY A 93 -3.72 -12.21 5.58
CA GLY A 93 -3.80 -12.84 4.27
C GLY A 93 -2.99 -14.14 4.17
N VAL A 94 -1.76 -14.15 4.69
CA VAL A 94 -0.91 -15.35 4.72
C VAL A 94 -1.49 -16.42 5.64
N GLU A 95 -2.02 -16.03 6.81
CA GLU A 95 -2.72 -16.95 7.72
C GLU A 95 -3.97 -17.57 7.07
N SER A 96 -4.76 -16.75 6.36
CA SER A 96 -5.90 -17.23 5.57
C SER A 96 -5.48 -18.27 4.54
N LEU A 97 -4.43 -18.01 3.76
CA LEU A 97 -3.89 -18.96 2.79
C LEU A 97 -3.43 -20.27 3.47
N HIS A 98 -2.70 -20.16 4.58
CA HIS A 98 -2.22 -21.32 5.33
C HIS A 98 -3.37 -22.18 5.86
N ALA A 99 -4.46 -21.55 6.30
CA ALA A 99 -5.66 -22.19 6.83
C ALA A 99 -6.62 -22.71 5.73
N GLY A 100 -6.23 -22.69 4.46
CA GLY A 100 -7.05 -23.19 3.35
C GLY A 100 -8.00 -22.14 2.76
N GLU A 101 -7.54 -20.89 2.64
CA GLU A 101 -8.25 -19.78 1.99
C GLU A 101 -9.55 -19.37 2.69
N VAL A 102 -9.58 -19.51 4.02
CA VAL A 102 -10.74 -19.16 4.86
C VAL A 102 -10.63 -17.74 5.40
N GLU A 103 -11.76 -17.16 5.80
CA GLU A 103 -11.76 -15.85 6.44
C GLU A 103 -10.90 -15.86 7.72
N PHE A 104 -9.99 -14.88 7.82
CA PHE A 104 -9.14 -14.69 8.98
C PHE A 104 -9.46 -13.34 9.64
N ALA A 105 -10.04 -13.40 10.85
CA ALA A 105 -10.41 -12.20 11.59
C ALA A 105 -9.18 -11.54 12.22
N THR A 106 -9.17 -10.21 12.23
CA THR A 106 -8.05 -9.39 12.70
C THR A 106 -8.50 -8.33 13.71
N PRO A 107 -9.09 -8.74 14.86
CA PRO A 107 -9.65 -7.82 15.85
C PRO A 107 -8.61 -6.84 16.43
N GLU A 108 -7.34 -7.22 16.47
CA GLU A 108 -6.21 -6.40 16.89
C GLU A 108 -5.94 -5.20 15.98
N MET A 109 -6.46 -5.21 14.75
CA MET A 109 -6.39 -4.10 13.80
C MET A 109 -7.58 -3.13 13.87
N ALA A 110 -8.33 -3.13 14.98
CA ALA A 110 -9.45 -2.21 15.20
C ALA A 110 -8.98 -0.78 15.52
N VAL A 111 -8.33 -0.13 14.54
CA VAL A 111 -7.81 1.25 14.62
C VAL A 111 -8.48 2.14 13.58
N GLU A 112 -8.57 3.44 13.86
CA GLU A 112 -8.97 4.45 12.89
C GLU A 112 -7.71 4.96 12.17
N TYR A 113 -7.74 5.03 10.84
CA TYR A 113 -6.63 5.53 10.04
C TYR A 113 -7.07 6.66 9.12
N GLN A 114 -6.41 7.80 9.26
CA GLN A 114 -6.56 8.93 8.36
C GLN A 114 -5.19 9.24 7.73
N GLY A 115 -5.04 8.97 6.44
CA GLY A 115 -3.83 9.31 5.69
C GLY A 115 -3.60 10.83 5.61
N PRO A 116 -2.34 11.27 5.43
CA PRO A 116 -2.02 12.68 5.24
C PRO A 116 -2.69 13.22 3.96
N ARG A 117 -3.12 14.50 3.98
CA ARG A 117 -3.65 15.17 2.79
C ARG A 117 -2.55 15.54 1.80
N GLU A 118 -1.34 15.75 2.31
CA GLU A 118 -0.16 16.09 1.53
C GLU A 118 0.50 14.83 0.98
N SER A 119 1.09 14.94 -0.21
CA SER A 119 1.85 13.86 -0.80
C SER A 119 3.23 13.79 -0.17
N ASN A 120 3.66 12.58 0.21
CA ASN A 120 5.03 12.31 0.63
C ASN A 120 5.99 12.11 -0.57
N PHE A 121 5.50 12.26 -1.80
CA PHE A 121 6.34 12.23 -2.99
C PHE A 121 7.27 13.44 -3.02
N ARG A 122 8.58 13.20 -3.02
CA ARG A 122 9.60 14.22 -3.24
C ARG A 122 10.12 14.10 -4.68
N GLY A 123 9.84 15.13 -5.48
CA GLY A 123 10.44 15.26 -6.82
C GLY A 123 11.92 15.65 -6.73
N ALA A 124 12.62 15.63 -7.86
CA ALA A 124 14.04 15.97 -7.94
C ALA A 124 14.39 17.41 -7.50
N ASP A 125 13.39 18.29 -7.40
CA ASP A 125 13.54 19.70 -7.02
C ASP A 125 13.11 20.02 -5.58
N ALA A 126 12.87 19.01 -4.72
CA ALA A 126 12.28 19.14 -3.38
C ALA A 126 13.19 18.74 -2.20
#